data_AF-A0A1Z1WK32-F1
#
_entry.id   AF-A0A1Z1WK32-F1
#
_cell.length_a   1.000
_cell.length_b   1.000
_cell.length_c   1.000
_cell.angle_alpha   90.00
_cell.angle_beta   90.00
_cell.angle_gamma   90.00
#
_symmetry.space_group_name_H-M   'P 1'
#
loop_
_entity.id
_entity.type
_entity.pdbx_description
1 polymer ?
#
loop_
_entity_poly.entity_id
_entity_poly.type
_entity_poly.pdbx_seq_one_letter_code
_entity_poly.pdbx_strand_id
1 'polypeptide(L)'
;MGFTIGGIRGTKEPRSGVRGTKDVRGTKRTGAPDETGTTGATGATEAGAEARVPRAAKEARAVKEAKEPRSGSRRRCRSTAEECTAVAEYTGLWGWAVVPGARAQDGHCSCGRADCAAPGAHPLDFAPEIAAGATLDEVTEAWSQVPGASVMLPVGRAFDVIEVAEAAGRRALVRLERMGLPLGPVTATPDGRTHFFVAPGAAAELPQLLYRMGWDDTGLDLHGLGPGAHITAPPSDRAGLGPVRWLRSPDPESVTGPPHARLLLGTLAYVAHRSPA
;
A
#
# COMPACT_ATOMS: atom_id res chain seq x y z
N MET A 1 45.78 -13.72 -46.11
CA MET A 1 45.89 -14.61 -44.93
C MET A 1 44.91 -14.07 -43.89
N GLY A 2 43.80 -14.73 -43.52
CA GLY A 2 43.46 -16.14 -43.65
C GLY A 2 43.06 -16.67 -42.27
N PHE A 3 41.91 -16.23 -41.76
CA PHE A 3 41.42 -16.63 -40.43
C PHE A 3 40.30 -17.67 -40.54
N THR A 4 40.45 -18.76 -39.80
CA THR A 4 39.68 -20.00 -39.94
C THR A 4 38.36 -19.95 -39.18
N ILE A 5 37.27 -20.35 -39.83
CA ILE A 5 35.96 -20.49 -39.20
C ILE A 5 35.85 -21.88 -38.55
N GLY A 6 35.77 -21.92 -37.21
CA GLY A 6 35.51 -23.14 -36.45
C GLY A 6 34.01 -23.44 -36.37
N GLY A 7 33.53 -24.39 -37.16
CA GLY A 7 32.14 -24.86 -37.10
C GLY A 7 31.95 -25.96 -36.03
N ILE A 8 30.94 -25.81 -35.17
CA ILE A 8 30.53 -26.83 -34.21
C ILE A 8 29.10 -27.28 -34.54
N ARG A 9 28.91 -28.59 -34.72
CA ARG A 9 27.60 -29.20 -35.01
C ARG A 9 26.82 -29.40 -33.70
N GLY A 10 25.60 -28.86 -33.61
CA GLY A 10 24.62 -29.15 -32.56
C GLY A 10 23.48 -30.03 -33.10
N THR A 11 23.07 -31.03 -32.33
CA THR A 11 22.17 -32.12 -32.77
C THR A 11 20.69 -31.80 -32.69
N LYS A 12 19.89 -32.43 -33.57
CA LYS A 12 18.42 -32.51 -33.44
C LYS A 12 18.05 -33.42 -32.26
N GLU A 13 17.03 -33.03 -31.51
CA GLU A 13 16.14 -33.97 -30.81
C GLU A 13 14.66 -33.59 -31.06
N PRO A 14 13.77 -34.57 -31.29
CA PRO A 14 12.34 -34.34 -31.45
C PRO A 14 11.59 -34.45 -30.11
N ARG A 15 10.60 -33.58 -29.88
CA ARG A 15 9.60 -33.80 -28.82
C ARG A 15 8.31 -34.38 -29.41
N SER A 16 8.03 -35.62 -29.02
CA SER A 16 6.81 -36.35 -29.33
C SER A 16 5.59 -35.75 -28.62
N GLY A 17 4.45 -35.75 -29.30
CA GLY A 17 3.16 -35.45 -28.66
C GLY A 17 2.55 -36.68 -28.00
N VAL A 18 1.70 -36.47 -26.99
CA VAL A 18 0.77 -37.48 -26.47
C VAL A 18 -0.65 -36.91 -26.50
N ARG A 19 -1.61 -37.77 -26.84
CA ARG A 19 -3.04 -37.46 -27.03
C ARG A 19 -3.86 -38.33 -26.06
N GLY A 20 -4.91 -37.78 -25.47
CA GLY A 20 -5.91 -38.50 -24.66
C GLY A 20 -6.69 -37.48 -23.82
N THR A 21 -7.97 -37.15 -24.04
CA THR A 21 -9.22 -37.94 -24.18
C THR A 21 -9.63 -38.70 -22.91
N LYS A 22 -10.67 -38.21 -22.21
CA LYS A 22 -12.06 -38.71 -22.33
C LYS A 22 -13.01 -38.06 -21.30
N ASP A 23 -14.26 -37.88 -21.71
CA ASP A 23 -15.40 -37.59 -20.85
C ASP A 23 -15.73 -38.77 -19.91
N VAL A 24 -16.31 -38.47 -18.74
CA VAL A 24 -17.37 -39.31 -18.15
C VAL A 24 -18.51 -38.43 -17.63
N ARG A 25 -19.73 -38.94 -17.83
CA ARG A 25 -21.04 -38.29 -17.68
C ARG A 25 -21.67 -38.64 -16.32
N GLY A 26 -22.36 -37.68 -15.70
CA GLY A 26 -22.82 -37.71 -14.30
C GLY A 26 -23.96 -38.67 -13.93
N THR A 27 -24.63 -38.41 -12.80
CA THR A 27 -25.85 -39.11 -12.36
C THR A 27 -26.74 -38.25 -11.45
N LYS A 28 -28.07 -38.39 -11.60
CA LYS A 28 -29.13 -37.82 -10.75
C LYS A 28 -29.34 -38.63 -9.45
N ARG A 29 -29.96 -38.00 -8.43
CA ARG A 29 -31.21 -38.39 -7.70
C ARG A 29 -31.40 -37.44 -6.49
N THR A 30 -32.42 -36.57 -6.43
CA THR A 30 -33.83 -36.78 -6.03
C THR A 30 -34.05 -37.22 -4.57
N GLY A 31 -34.75 -36.41 -3.77
CA GLY A 31 -35.24 -36.76 -2.43
C GLY A 31 -35.78 -35.58 -1.61
N ALA A 32 -37.07 -35.27 -1.77
CA ALA A 32 -37.92 -34.66 -0.72
C ALA A 32 -38.82 -35.79 -0.15
N PRO A 33 -39.47 -35.65 1.03
CA PRO A 33 -40.67 -34.80 1.13
C PRO A 33 -40.95 -34.15 2.54
N ASP A 34 -41.98 -33.28 2.58
CA ASP A 34 -43.11 -33.16 3.55
C ASP A 34 -42.94 -33.26 5.08
N GLU A 35 -43.79 -32.67 5.93
CA GLU A 35 -44.69 -31.48 5.92
C GLU A 35 -45.28 -31.31 7.36
N THR A 36 -46.12 -30.28 7.61
CA THR A 36 -46.89 -30.01 8.87
C THR A 36 -46.03 -29.56 10.09
N GLY A 37 -46.39 -28.64 11.00
CA GLY A 37 -47.56 -27.78 11.28
C GLY A 37 -47.23 -26.86 12.50
N THR A 38 -48.09 -26.08 13.19
CA THR A 38 -49.52 -25.68 13.08
C THR A 38 -49.83 -24.44 13.97
N THR A 39 -50.44 -23.38 13.39
CA THR A 39 -51.26 -22.25 13.94
C THR A 39 -51.24 -21.73 15.41
N GLY A 40 -51.41 -20.40 15.57
CA GLY A 40 -52.14 -19.75 16.70
C GLY A 40 -51.46 -18.47 17.27
N ALA A 41 -51.91 -17.22 17.01
CA ALA A 41 -53.11 -16.49 17.51
C ALA A 41 -52.93 -15.84 18.92
N THR A 42 -52.58 -14.55 19.08
CA THR A 42 -53.38 -13.26 19.10
C THR A 42 -53.96 -12.82 20.46
N GLY A 43 -53.82 -11.51 20.79
CA GLY A 43 -54.49 -10.76 21.90
C GLY A 43 -53.54 -10.33 23.04
N ALA A 44 -53.37 -9.09 23.54
CA ALA A 44 -53.99 -7.74 23.47
C ALA A 44 -54.69 -7.28 24.78
N THR A 45 -54.41 -6.02 25.20
CA THR A 45 -55.13 -5.17 26.21
C THR A 45 -55.19 -5.68 27.68
N GLU A 46 -55.29 -4.89 28.78
CA GLU A 46 -55.44 -3.44 29.10
C GLU A 46 -54.98 -3.22 30.59
N ALA A 47 -54.23 -2.17 30.97
CA ALA A 47 -54.64 -0.84 31.51
C ALA A 47 -54.95 -0.70 33.03
N GLY A 48 -54.50 0.41 33.64
CA GLY A 48 -54.82 0.89 35.02
C GLY A 48 -53.72 0.65 36.09
N ALA A 49 -53.44 1.55 37.06
CA ALA A 49 -53.87 2.95 37.29
C ALA A 49 -52.85 3.68 38.22
N GLU A 50 -52.98 5.01 38.38
CA GLU A 50 -52.04 5.88 39.11
C GLU A 50 -52.07 5.78 40.66
N ALA A 51 -50.95 6.06 41.32
CA ALA A 51 -50.92 6.53 42.73
C ALA A 51 -49.65 7.33 43.13
N ARG A 52 -49.70 8.66 42.96
CA ARG A 52 -49.17 9.77 43.78
C ARG A 52 -47.94 9.60 44.73
N VAL A 53 -46.99 10.52 44.54
CA VAL A 53 -45.74 10.79 45.31
C VAL A 53 -45.97 11.31 46.74
N PRO A 54 -45.05 10.99 47.69
CA PRO A 54 -44.55 11.98 48.66
C PRO A 54 -43.01 12.17 48.63
N ARG A 55 -42.51 13.14 49.40
CA ARG A 55 -41.29 13.94 49.15
C ARG A 55 -40.23 13.77 50.27
N ALA A 56 -38.95 13.98 49.90
CA ALA A 56 -37.73 13.98 50.73
C ALA A 56 -37.17 12.56 51.09
N ALA A 57 -35.86 12.36 51.30
CA ALA A 57 -34.74 13.30 51.43
C ALA A 57 -33.50 12.91 50.58
N LYS A 58 -32.49 13.78 50.56
CA LYS A 58 -31.40 13.83 49.56
C LYS A 58 -30.14 13.08 50.04
N GLU A 59 -29.77 12.00 49.37
CA GLU A 59 -28.44 11.38 49.54
C GLU A 59 -27.35 12.19 48.80
N ALA A 60 -26.15 12.21 49.37
CA ALA A 60 -24.96 12.80 48.75
C ALA A 60 -23.76 11.87 48.91
N ARG A 61 -23.69 10.82 48.10
CA ARG A 61 -22.50 9.97 47.97
C ARG A 61 -21.81 10.26 46.64
N ALA A 62 -20.78 11.09 46.69
CA ALA A 62 -20.05 11.51 45.51
C ALA A 62 -19.24 10.35 44.90
N VAL A 63 -19.80 9.74 43.85
CA VAL A 63 -19.00 8.92 42.92
C VAL A 63 -18.20 9.89 42.05
N LYS A 64 -16.88 9.93 42.23
CA LYS A 64 -15.99 10.57 41.24
C LYS A 64 -16.01 9.71 39.98
N GLU A 65 -16.72 10.15 38.95
CA GLU A 65 -16.64 9.54 37.64
C GLU A 65 -15.21 9.66 37.10
N ALA A 66 -14.56 8.51 36.92
CA ALA A 66 -13.31 8.44 36.19
C ALA A 66 -13.61 8.68 34.70
N LYS A 67 -13.13 9.82 34.17
CA LYS A 67 -13.28 10.19 32.76
C LYS A 67 -12.53 9.20 31.86
N GLU A 68 -13.25 8.22 31.33
CA GLU A 68 -12.67 7.11 30.56
C GLU A 68 -12.06 7.59 29.21
N PRO A 69 -10.89 7.06 28.81
CA PRO A 69 -10.25 7.38 27.53
C PRO A 69 -10.88 6.63 26.33
N ARG A 70 -12.21 6.74 26.15
CA ARG A 70 -12.96 6.03 25.08
C ARG A 70 -12.79 6.58 23.66
N SER A 71 -12.09 7.70 23.49
CA SER A 71 -11.81 8.31 22.17
C SER A 71 -10.66 7.60 21.42
N GLY A 72 -9.54 7.33 22.09
CA GLY A 72 -8.32 6.82 21.44
C GLY A 72 -8.37 5.36 21.00
N SER A 73 -9.24 4.53 21.59
CA SER A 73 -9.46 3.15 21.15
C SER A 73 -10.18 3.12 19.80
N ARG A 74 -11.34 3.79 19.69
CA ARG A 74 -12.13 3.87 18.45
C ARG A 74 -11.35 4.47 17.27
N ARG A 75 -10.51 5.48 17.52
CA ARG A 75 -9.67 6.11 16.49
C ARG A 75 -8.62 5.14 15.94
N ARG A 76 -7.99 4.32 16.81
CA ARG A 76 -6.99 3.31 16.42
C ARG A 76 -7.61 2.11 15.69
N CYS A 77 -8.76 1.61 16.14
CA CYS A 77 -9.47 0.56 15.42
C CYS A 77 -9.87 1.00 14.00
N ARG A 78 -10.23 2.27 13.82
CA ARG A 78 -10.52 2.82 12.48
C ARG A 78 -9.26 2.92 11.61
N SER A 79 -8.16 3.50 12.11
CA SER A 79 -6.93 3.61 11.31
C SER A 79 -6.38 2.23 10.92
N THR A 80 -6.44 1.24 11.82
CA THR A 80 -6.01 -0.14 11.52
C THR A 80 -6.90 -0.81 10.47
N ALA A 81 -8.20 -0.50 10.43
CA ALA A 81 -9.10 -0.98 9.39
C ALA A 81 -8.84 -0.29 8.04
N GLU A 82 -8.58 1.02 8.03
CA GLU A 82 -8.20 1.80 6.85
C GLU A 82 -6.87 1.30 6.27
N GLU A 83 -5.86 1.02 7.11
CA GLU A 83 -4.60 0.37 6.73
C GLU A 83 -4.85 -1.02 6.13
N CYS A 84 -5.60 -1.89 6.80
CA CYS A 84 -5.86 -3.26 6.33
C CYS A 84 -6.62 -3.29 4.99
N THR A 85 -7.55 -2.36 4.76
CA THR A 85 -8.20 -2.18 3.45
C THR A 85 -7.19 -1.77 2.39
N ALA A 86 -6.36 -0.76 2.67
CA ALA A 86 -5.34 -0.31 1.74
C ALA A 86 -4.33 -1.43 1.39
N VAL A 87 -3.91 -2.25 2.37
CA VAL A 87 -3.04 -3.42 2.14
C VAL A 87 -3.69 -4.41 1.17
N ALA A 88 -4.99 -4.71 1.34
CA ALA A 88 -5.71 -5.60 0.41
C ALA A 88 -5.87 -5.01 -1.00
N GLU A 89 -5.97 -3.68 -1.13
CA GLU A 89 -5.92 -3.00 -2.44
C GLU A 89 -4.50 -3.09 -3.05
N TYR A 90 -3.44 -2.86 -2.27
CA TYR A 90 -2.04 -3.00 -2.70
C TYR A 90 -1.72 -4.41 -3.20
N THR A 91 -2.04 -5.45 -2.41
CA THR A 91 -1.72 -6.83 -2.78
C THR A 91 -2.65 -7.38 -3.84
N GLY A 92 -3.96 -7.17 -3.69
CA GLY A 92 -4.99 -7.81 -4.52
C GLY A 92 -5.31 -7.08 -5.82
N LEU A 93 -5.47 -5.75 -5.79
CA LEU A 93 -5.86 -4.97 -6.97
C LEU A 93 -4.66 -4.47 -7.76
N TRP A 94 -3.60 -4.02 -7.08
CA TRP A 94 -2.43 -3.45 -7.75
C TRP A 94 -1.27 -4.46 -7.92
N GLY A 95 -1.36 -5.64 -7.30
CA GLY A 95 -0.36 -6.69 -7.46
C GLY A 95 1.02 -6.31 -6.90
N TRP A 96 1.05 -5.46 -5.87
CA TRP A 96 2.28 -5.04 -5.20
C TRP A 96 2.43 -5.79 -3.87
N ALA A 97 3.65 -6.22 -3.56
CA ALA A 97 3.95 -6.73 -2.22
C ALA A 97 3.88 -5.59 -1.19
N VAL A 98 3.58 -5.92 0.06
CA VAL A 98 3.49 -4.97 1.17
C VAL A 98 4.31 -5.50 2.35
N VAL A 99 5.05 -4.62 3.01
CA VAL A 99 5.77 -4.94 4.24
C VAL A 99 5.22 -4.09 5.39
N PRO A 100 4.91 -4.68 6.57
CA PRO A 100 4.59 -3.91 7.76
C PRO A 100 5.77 -3.04 8.20
N GLY A 101 5.54 -1.73 8.24
CA GLY A 101 6.52 -0.71 8.60
C GLY A 101 6.44 -0.29 10.06
N ALA A 102 7.58 0.13 10.59
CA ALA A 102 7.61 0.79 11.89
C ALA A 102 6.88 2.13 11.82
N ARG A 103 6.20 2.50 12.90
CA ARG A 103 5.60 3.82 13.11
C ARG A 103 6.42 4.60 14.14
N ALA A 104 6.43 5.92 14.03
CA ALA A 104 6.97 6.79 15.08
C ALA A 104 5.84 7.53 15.79
N GLN A 105 5.96 7.68 17.10
CA GLN A 105 5.04 8.46 17.91
C GLN A 105 5.78 9.02 19.13
N ASP A 106 5.59 10.31 19.43
CA ASP A 106 6.15 10.98 20.61
C ASP A 106 7.68 10.75 20.78
N GLY A 107 8.42 10.79 19.66
CA GLY A 107 9.87 10.55 19.60
C GLY A 107 10.31 9.08 19.66
N HIS A 108 9.38 8.13 19.83
CA HIS A 108 9.69 6.71 19.95
C HIS A 108 9.34 5.95 18.66
N CYS A 109 10.22 5.04 18.24
CA CYS A 109 9.97 4.13 17.12
C CYS A 109 9.36 2.80 17.62
N SER A 110 8.34 2.28 16.94
CA SER A 110 7.69 1.01 17.32
C SER A 110 8.55 -0.24 17.15
N CYS A 111 9.77 -0.12 16.60
CA CYS A 111 10.75 -1.21 16.55
C CYS A 111 11.47 -1.46 17.89
N GLY A 112 11.23 -0.63 18.91
CA GLY A 112 11.79 -0.81 20.26
C GLY A 112 13.28 -0.46 20.42
N ARG A 113 13.98 -0.08 19.34
CA ARG A 113 15.35 0.42 19.40
C ARG A 113 15.36 1.85 19.94
N ALA A 114 16.15 2.11 20.98
CA ALA A 114 16.34 3.45 21.55
C ALA A 114 16.95 4.42 20.52
N ASP A 115 18.10 4.05 19.95
CA ASP A 115 18.82 4.84 18.95
C ASP A 115 18.41 4.43 17.52
N CYS A 116 17.11 4.48 17.23
CA CYS A 116 16.59 4.16 15.90
C CYS A 116 17.02 5.23 14.88
N ALA A 117 17.86 4.87 13.91
CA ALA A 117 18.39 5.79 12.90
C ALA A 117 17.34 6.35 11.90
N ALA A 118 16.18 5.69 11.78
CA ALA A 118 15.10 6.10 10.88
C ALA A 118 13.71 5.89 11.53
N PRO A 119 13.36 6.63 12.61
CA PRO A 119 12.13 6.41 13.36
C PRO A 119 10.90 6.46 12.45
N GLY A 120 10.09 5.40 12.43
CA GLY A 120 8.86 5.36 11.63
C GLY A 120 9.05 5.40 10.11
N ALA A 121 10.25 5.06 9.61
CA ALA A 121 10.60 5.11 8.19
C ALA A 121 11.38 3.86 7.72
N HIS A 122 11.15 2.71 8.37
CA HIS A 122 11.80 1.43 8.03
C HIS A 122 10.85 0.23 8.25
N PRO A 123 11.03 -0.91 7.55
CA PRO A 123 10.29 -2.16 7.78
C PRO A 123 10.41 -2.72 9.22
N LEU A 124 9.43 -3.47 9.70
CA LEU A 124 9.54 -4.24 10.95
C LEU A 124 10.23 -5.58 10.66
N ASP A 125 11.48 -5.72 11.10
CA ASP A 125 12.32 -6.91 10.83
C ASP A 125 11.71 -8.26 11.28
N PHE A 126 10.76 -8.23 12.22
CA PHE A 126 10.06 -9.41 12.74
C PHE A 126 8.73 -9.73 12.02
N ALA A 127 8.26 -8.84 11.16
CA ALA A 127 6.98 -8.97 10.48
C ALA A 127 7.20 -9.47 9.04
N PRO A 128 6.51 -10.54 8.60
CA PRO A 128 6.69 -11.06 7.25
C PRO A 128 6.17 -10.08 6.19
N GLU A 129 6.77 -10.12 5.01
CA GLU A 129 6.21 -9.49 3.82
C GLU A 129 4.91 -10.21 3.40
N ILE A 130 3.90 -9.43 3.04
CA ILE A 130 2.67 -9.89 2.42
C ILE A 130 2.85 -9.84 0.90
N ALA A 131 2.73 -11.00 0.25
CA ALA A 131 3.01 -11.15 -1.17
C ALA A 131 2.00 -10.40 -2.06
N ALA A 132 2.46 -10.01 -3.26
CA ALA A 132 1.57 -9.62 -4.35
C ALA A 132 0.56 -10.74 -4.66
N GLY A 133 -0.72 -10.40 -4.78
CA GLY A 133 -1.81 -11.36 -4.97
C GLY A 133 -2.34 -12.02 -3.69
N ALA A 134 -1.84 -11.64 -2.51
CA ALA A 134 -2.38 -12.14 -1.24
C ALA A 134 -3.88 -11.82 -1.08
N THR A 135 -4.62 -12.79 -0.56
CA THR A 135 -6.05 -12.73 -0.32
C THR A 135 -6.40 -11.85 0.87
N LEU A 136 -7.67 -11.43 0.96
CA LEU A 136 -8.16 -10.62 2.10
C LEU A 136 -7.98 -11.34 3.45
N ASP A 137 -8.11 -12.67 3.49
CA ASP A 137 -7.95 -13.45 4.71
C ASP A 137 -6.48 -13.47 5.16
N GLU A 138 -5.53 -13.74 4.25
CA GLU A 138 -4.09 -13.68 4.51
C GLU A 138 -3.65 -12.27 4.96
N VAL A 139 -4.16 -11.22 4.30
CA VAL A 139 -3.93 -9.82 4.68
C VAL A 139 -4.46 -9.53 6.08
N THR A 140 -5.69 -9.95 6.39
CA THR A 140 -6.33 -9.69 7.68
C THR A 140 -5.61 -10.44 8.82
N GLU A 141 -5.23 -11.70 8.59
CA GLU A 141 -4.43 -12.49 9.54
C GLU A 141 -3.09 -11.81 9.80
N ALA A 142 -2.33 -11.46 8.76
CA ALA A 142 -1.04 -10.81 8.89
C ALA A 142 -1.14 -9.44 9.61
N TRP A 143 -2.07 -8.57 9.21
CA TRP A 143 -2.22 -7.24 9.79
C TRP A 143 -2.71 -7.26 11.25
N SER A 144 -3.44 -8.32 11.65
CA SER A 144 -3.87 -8.51 13.05
C SER A 144 -2.69 -8.65 14.03
N GLN A 145 -1.54 -9.14 13.56
CA GLN A 145 -0.32 -9.33 14.37
C GLN A 145 0.49 -8.03 14.54
N VAL A 146 0.24 -7.02 13.70
CA VAL A 146 1.00 -5.75 13.63
C VAL A 146 0.08 -4.51 13.67
N PRO A 147 -0.81 -4.39 14.68
CA PRO A 147 -1.84 -3.35 14.70
C PRO A 147 -1.25 -1.94 14.72
N GLY A 148 -1.58 -1.15 13.69
CA GLY A 148 -1.10 0.21 13.49
C GLY A 148 0.29 0.33 12.86
N ALA A 149 0.84 -0.75 12.28
CA ALA A 149 2.05 -0.67 11.45
C ALA A 149 1.81 0.22 10.23
N SER A 150 2.83 0.97 9.82
CA SER A 150 2.74 1.78 8.59
C SER A 150 2.79 0.86 7.38
N VAL A 151 1.93 1.07 6.38
CA VAL A 151 2.01 0.36 5.10
C VAL A 151 3.27 0.80 4.36
N MET A 152 4.15 -0.16 4.04
CA MET A 152 5.34 0.10 3.22
C MET A 152 5.37 -0.78 1.98
N LEU A 153 5.89 -0.25 0.88
CA LEU A 153 6.05 -0.97 -0.39
C LEU A 153 7.54 -1.20 -0.66
N PRO A 154 7.97 -2.45 -0.97
CA PRO A 154 9.33 -2.74 -1.39
C PRO A 154 9.56 -2.28 -2.83
N VAL A 155 10.58 -1.46 -3.03
CA VAL A 155 10.96 -0.88 -4.32
C VAL A 155 11.93 -1.81 -5.06
N GLY A 156 11.98 -1.74 -6.38
CA GLY A 156 12.84 -2.61 -7.22
C GLY A 156 12.19 -3.91 -7.67
N ARG A 157 10.86 -4.02 -7.57
CA ARG A 157 10.10 -5.21 -8.00
C ARG A 157 9.05 -4.86 -9.05
N ALA A 158 7.87 -4.40 -8.63
CA ALA A 158 6.81 -3.94 -9.53
C ALA A 158 7.13 -2.57 -10.14
N PHE A 159 7.88 -1.73 -9.41
CA PHE A 159 8.30 -0.40 -9.82
C PHE A 159 9.62 -0.01 -9.14
N ASP A 160 10.33 0.93 -9.74
CA ASP A 160 11.32 1.79 -9.09
C ASP A 160 10.66 3.15 -8.75
N VAL A 161 11.34 3.99 -7.98
CA VAL A 161 10.87 5.35 -7.67
C VAL A 161 11.93 6.39 -8.01
N ILE A 162 11.52 7.48 -8.67
CA ILE A 162 12.30 8.71 -8.72
C ILE A 162 11.76 9.66 -7.65
N GLU A 163 12.62 10.00 -6.69
CA GLU A 163 12.33 10.94 -5.61
C GLU A 163 12.90 12.33 -5.92
N VAL A 164 12.12 13.38 -5.65
CA VAL A 164 12.53 14.80 -5.72
C VAL A 164 11.94 15.60 -4.56
N ALA A 165 12.46 16.80 -4.29
CA ALA A 165 11.82 17.78 -3.42
C ALA A 165 10.35 18.02 -3.81
N GLU A 166 9.43 18.10 -2.85
CA GLU A 166 7.98 18.20 -3.11
C GLU A 166 7.62 19.41 -3.98
N ALA A 167 8.25 20.56 -3.74
CA ALA A 167 8.01 21.77 -4.51
C ALA A 167 8.41 21.60 -6.00
N ALA A 168 9.50 20.87 -6.27
CA ALA A 168 9.93 20.53 -7.62
C ALA A 168 9.01 19.46 -8.24
N GLY A 169 8.73 18.38 -7.51
CA GLY A 169 7.84 17.29 -7.94
C GLY A 169 6.45 17.79 -8.36
N ARG A 170 5.80 18.61 -7.55
CA ARG A 170 4.51 19.24 -7.91
C ARG A 170 4.58 20.08 -9.18
N ARG A 171 5.65 20.88 -9.35
CA ARG A 171 5.86 21.72 -10.54
C ARG A 171 6.21 20.91 -11.80
N ALA A 172 6.78 19.73 -11.64
CA ALA A 172 7.05 18.78 -12.70
C ALA A 172 5.78 18.01 -13.10
N LEU A 173 5.00 17.50 -12.14
CA LEU A 173 3.73 16.79 -12.37
C LEU A 173 2.79 17.59 -13.28
N VAL A 174 2.50 18.84 -12.95
CA VAL A 174 1.64 19.74 -13.75
C VAL A 174 2.19 19.96 -15.18
N ARG A 175 3.51 19.90 -15.39
CA ARG A 175 4.12 19.99 -16.73
C ARG A 175 3.95 18.69 -17.51
N LEU A 176 4.23 17.55 -16.88
CA LEU A 176 4.14 16.23 -17.49
C LEU A 176 2.68 15.91 -17.90
N GLU A 177 1.72 16.25 -17.07
CA GLU A 177 0.28 16.13 -17.36
C GLU A 177 -0.13 16.99 -18.56
N ARG A 178 0.31 18.26 -18.60
CA ARG A 178 0.07 19.16 -19.75
C ARG A 178 0.74 18.70 -21.05
N MET A 179 1.81 17.91 -20.96
CA MET A 179 2.46 17.29 -22.11
C MET A 179 1.77 15.99 -22.57
N GLY A 180 0.78 15.49 -21.83
CA GLY A 180 0.08 14.24 -22.15
C GLY A 180 0.98 13.00 -22.07
N LEU A 181 2.05 13.04 -21.28
CA LEU A 181 2.94 11.89 -21.12
C LEU A 181 2.27 10.79 -20.28
N PRO A 182 2.53 9.50 -20.58
CA PRO A 182 2.08 8.41 -19.72
C PRO A 182 2.78 8.51 -18.36
N LEU A 183 1.99 8.67 -17.31
CA LEU A 183 2.46 8.83 -15.94
C LEU A 183 2.20 7.58 -15.10
N GLY A 184 3.02 7.39 -14.07
CA GLY A 184 2.79 6.43 -13.00
C GLY A 184 1.97 7.05 -11.86
N PRO A 185 1.65 6.26 -10.83
CA PRO A 185 1.29 6.79 -9.52
C PRO A 185 2.31 7.81 -9.02
N VAL A 186 1.85 8.82 -8.26
CA VAL A 186 2.72 9.83 -7.65
C VAL A 186 2.26 10.11 -6.22
N THR A 187 3.15 10.00 -5.23
CA THR A 187 2.88 10.39 -3.83
C THR A 187 3.62 11.66 -3.44
N ALA A 188 3.11 12.34 -2.42
CA ALA A 188 3.85 13.33 -1.65
C ALA A 188 3.91 12.91 -0.18
N THR A 189 5.09 12.97 0.40
CA THR A 189 5.36 12.58 1.78
C THR A 189 5.33 13.81 2.72
N PRO A 190 5.23 13.64 4.05
CA PRO A 190 5.28 14.77 4.98
C PRO A 190 6.69 15.35 5.18
N ASP A 191 7.75 14.56 4.90
CA ASP A 191 9.17 14.98 4.91
C ASP A 191 9.56 15.75 3.63
N GLY A 192 8.59 16.33 2.92
CA GLY A 192 8.83 17.24 1.79
C GLY A 192 9.38 16.56 0.53
N ARG A 193 9.10 15.27 0.32
CA ARG A 193 9.49 14.52 -0.89
C ARG A 193 8.28 14.25 -1.79
N THR A 194 8.55 13.96 -3.06
CA THR A 194 7.56 13.44 -4.02
C THR A 194 8.16 12.24 -4.74
N HIS A 195 7.40 11.14 -4.77
CA HIS A 195 7.81 9.88 -5.39
C HIS A 195 7.06 9.67 -6.70
N PHE A 196 7.78 9.57 -7.81
CA PHE A 196 7.25 9.18 -9.11
C PHE A 196 7.53 7.69 -9.33
N PHE A 197 6.47 6.89 -9.45
CA PHE A 197 6.58 5.44 -9.67
C PHE A 197 6.90 5.19 -11.15
N VAL A 198 7.95 4.43 -11.42
CA VAL A 198 8.53 4.21 -12.75
C VAL A 198 8.89 2.74 -12.98
N ALA A 199 9.17 2.37 -14.23
CA ALA A 199 9.59 1.02 -14.59
C ALA A 199 10.78 0.52 -13.73
N PRO A 200 10.77 -0.75 -13.26
CA PRO A 200 11.88 -1.34 -12.52
C PRO A 200 13.23 -1.22 -13.26
N GLY A 201 14.30 -1.01 -12.50
CA GLY A 201 15.66 -0.76 -13.02
C GLY A 201 15.97 0.71 -13.35
N ALA A 202 14.96 1.59 -13.39
CA ALA A 202 15.14 3.02 -13.62
C ALA A 202 16.09 3.71 -12.62
N ALA A 203 16.12 3.28 -11.36
CA ALA A 203 17.01 3.83 -10.34
C ALA A 203 18.48 3.48 -10.63
N ALA A 204 18.75 2.30 -11.21
CA ALA A 204 20.08 1.89 -11.64
C ALA A 204 20.51 2.59 -12.94
N GLU A 205 19.57 2.85 -13.86
CA GLU A 205 19.85 3.61 -15.09
C GLU A 205 20.03 5.12 -14.85
N LEU A 206 19.53 5.65 -13.73
CA LEU A 206 19.42 7.08 -13.45
C LEU A 206 20.73 7.87 -13.66
N PRO A 207 21.90 7.47 -13.12
CA PRO A 207 23.15 8.23 -13.31
C PRO A 207 23.54 8.35 -14.79
N GLN A 208 23.41 7.25 -15.55
CA GLN A 208 23.72 7.21 -16.98
C GLN A 208 22.70 7.96 -17.84
N LEU A 209 21.47 8.12 -17.36
CA LEU A 209 20.47 8.98 -17.99
C LEU A 209 20.78 10.46 -17.73
N LEU A 210 21.10 10.85 -16.50
CA LEU A 210 21.45 12.23 -16.14
C LEU A 210 22.70 12.71 -16.90
N TYR A 211 23.76 11.89 -16.92
CA TYR A 211 24.98 12.15 -17.72
C TYR A 211 24.68 12.41 -19.21
N ARG A 212 23.86 11.54 -19.84
CA ARG A 212 23.50 11.70 -21.26
C ARG A 212 22.66 12.96 -21.56
N MET A 213 22.13 13.62 -20.54
CA MET A 213 21.38 14.87 -20.66
C MET A 213 22.17 16.10 -20.16
N GLY A 214 23.41 15.92 -19.68
CA GLY A 214 24.25 17.00 -19.15
C GLY A 214 23.80 17.52 -17.78
N TRP A 215 23.22 16.66 -16.93
CA TRP A 215 22.75 16.99 -15.59
C TRP A 215 23.66 16.46 -14.45
N ASP A 216 24.70 15.71 -14.79
CA ASP A 216 25.59 15.00 -13.86
C ASP A 216 26.32 15.91 -12.86
N ASP A 217 26.84 17.06 -13.29
CA ASP A 217 27.55 18.00 -12.41
C ASP A 217 26.63 19.01 -11.68
N THR A 218 25.30 18.87 -11.80
CA THR A 218 24.36 19.97 -11.47
C THR A 218 23.74 19.94 -10.07
N GLY A 219 24.15 19.01 -9.20
CA GLY A 219 23.78 18.97 -7.79
C GLY A 219 22.26 18.85 -7.54
N LEU A 220 21.56 18.09 -8.38
CA LEU A 220 20.10 17.96 -8.30
C LEU A 220 19.66 17.26 -7.01
N ASP A 221 18.64 17.80 -6.35
CA ASP A 221 17.85 17.05 -5.37
C ASP A 221 16.87 16.11 -6.10
N LEU A 222 17.44 15.07 -6.70
CA LEU A 222 16.75 14.03 -7.45
C LEU A 222 17.48 12.69 -7.24
N HIS A 223 16.76 11.70 -6.69
CA HIS A 223 17.32 10.42 -6.27
C HIS A 223 16.54 9.25 -6.88
N GLY A 224 17.23 8.16 -7.17
CA GLY A 224 16.61 6.89 -7.59
C GLY A 224 16.51 5.94 -6.39
N LEU A 225 15.31 5.47 -6.09
CA LEU A 225 15.09 4.38 -5.14
C LEU A 225 14.81 3.10 -5.93
N GLY A 226 15.63 2.07 -5.70
CA GLY A 226 15.59 0.80 -6.41
C GLY A 226 15.55 -0.40 -5.44
N PRO A 227 16.03 -1.59 -5.88
CA PRO A 227 16.01 -2.81 -5.07
C PRO A 227 16.58 -2.64 -3.65
N GLY A 228 15.78 -3.06 -2.67
CA GLY A 228 16.12 -2.98 -1.23
C GLY A 228 15.62 -1.72 -0.52
N ALA A 229 15.25 -0.66 -1.25
CA ALA A 229 14.56 0.48 -0.67
C ALA A 229 13.09 0.13 -0.36
N HIS A 230 12.51 0.82 0.62
CA HIS A 230 11.10 0.72 0.97
C HIS A 230 10.52 2.13 1.13
N ILE A 231 9.34 2.37 0.58
CA ILE A 231 8.61 3.64 0.74
C ILE A 231 7.37 3.46 1.61
N THR A 232 7.05 4.45 2.44
CA THR A 232 5.76 4.51 3.15
C THR A 232 4.66 4.86 2.16
N ALA A 233 3.56 4.10 2.17
CA ALA A 233 2.44 4.29 1.24
C ALA A 233 1.22 4.92 1.94
N PRO A 234 0.35 5.65 1.20
CA PRO A 234 -0.93 6.11 1.73
C PRO A 234 -1.80 4.93 2.24
N PRO A 235 -2.59 5.10 3.31
CA PRO A 235 -2.81 6.33 4.09
C PRO A 235 -1.80 6.54 5.23
N SER A 236 -0.78 5.69 5.36
CA SER A 236 0.03 5.60 6.57
C SER A 236 0.91 6.80 6.84
N ASP A 237 1.13 7.03 8.13
CA ASP A 237 2.05 8.05 8.64
C ASP A 237 3.52 7.67 8.38
N ARG A 238 4.32 8.67 8.03
CA ARG A 238 5.77 8.56 7.87
C ARG A 238 6.47 9.38 8.96
N ALA A 239 7.29 8.70 9.75
CA ALA A 239 8.16 9.28 10.78
C ALA A 239 7.47 10.17 11.85
N GLY A 240 6.15 10.05 12.06
CA GLY A 240 5.38 10.88 12.99
C GLY A 240 5.07 12.28 12.45
N LEU A 241 5.34 12.53 11.16
CA LEU A 241 5.23 13.84 10.52
C LEU A 241 3.89 14.05 9.79
N GLY A 242 3.10 13.00 9.61
CA GLY A 242 1.84 13.01 8.88
C GLY A 242 1.69 11.89 7.85
N PRO A 243 0.49 11.74 7.25
CA PRO A 243 0.23 10.71 6.25
C PRO A 243 0.92 10.99 4.92
N VAL A 244 1.43 9.95 4.26
CA VAL A 244 1.75 10.00 2.83
C VAL A 244 0.45 10.09 2.04
N ARG A 245 0.42 10.90 0.98
CA ARG A 245 -0.77 11.14 0.16
C ARG A 245 -0.51 10.94 -1.32
N TRP A 246 -1.51 10.46 -2.06
CA TRP A 246 -1.48 10.47 -3.52
C TRP A 246 -1.59 11.91 -4.04
N LEU A 247 -0.66 12.30 -4.91
CA LEU A 247 -0.83 13.42 -5.85
C LEU A 247 -1.52 12.94 -7.13
N ARG A 248 -1.17 11.73 -7.58
CA ARG A 248 -1.86 10.98 -8.62
C ARG A 248 -2.02 9.55 -8.13
N SER A 249 -3.26 9.12 -7.92
CA SER A 249 -3.58 7.76 -7.45
C SER A 249 -3.19 6.70 -8.48
N PRO A 250 -2.97 5.44 -8.06
CA PRO A 250 -2.78 4.33 -8.98
C PRO A 250 -4.02 4.13 -9.87
N ASP A 251 -3.79 3.85 -11.15
CA ASP A 251 -4.81 3.39 -12.11
C ASP A 251 -4.35 2.06 -12.75
N PRO A 252 -5.27 1.19 -13.24
CA PRO A 252 -4.90 -0.16 -13.68
C PRO A 252 -3.85 -0.23 -14.80
N GLU A 253 -3.80 0.77 -15.68
CA GLU A 253 -2.82 0.84 -16.77
C GLU A 253 -1.44 1.21 -16.24
N SER A 254 -1.36 2.28 -15.43
CA SER A 254 -0.12 2.77 -14.82
C SER A 254 0.52 1.81 -13.82
N VAL A 255 -0.28 0.92 -13.22
CA VAL A 255 0.15 -0.09 -12.25
C VAL A 255 0.77 -1.31 -12.91
N THR A 256 0.20 -1.76 -14.02
CA THR A 256 0.67 -2.95 -14.76
C THR A 256 1.88 -2.66 -15.66
N GLY A 257 2.06 -1.40 -16.07
CA GLY A 257 3.21 -0.94 -16.84
C GLY A 257 3.64 0.47 -16.45
N PRO A 258 4.28 0.68 -15.29
CA PRO A 258 4.74 2.00 -14.88
C PRO A 258 5.75 2.57 -15.90
N PRO A 259 5.73 3.89 -16.16
CA PRO A 259 6.45 4.48 -17.28
C PRO A 259 7.97 4.41 -17.10
N HIS A 260 8.71 4.26 -18.20
CA HIS A 260 10.16 4.38 -18.18
C HIS A 260 10.58 5.79 -17.73
N ALA A 261 11.49 5.89 -16.74
CA ALA A 261 11.91 7.17 -16.17
C ALA A 261 12.43 8.18 -17.20
N ARG A 262 13.02 7.72 -18.33
CA ARG A 262 13.45 8.57 -19.45
C ARG A 262 12.36 9.52 -19.99
N LEU A 263 11.08 9.19 -19.82
CA LEU A 263 9.96 10.03 -20.24
C LEU A 263 9.76 11.24 -19.31
N LEU A 264 10.09 11.08 -18.02
CA LEU A 264 9.83 12.06 -16.96
C LEU A 264 11.08 12.88 -16.62
N LEU A 265 12.26 12.25 -16.74
CA LEU A 265 13.49 12.69 -16.11
C LEU A 265 13.99 14.04 -16.63
N GLY A 266 13.82 14.35 -17.92
CA GLY A 266 14.19 15.67 -18.46
C GLY A 266 13.41 16.82 -17.80
N THR A 267 12.11 16.63 -17.56
CA THR A 267 11.27 17.61 -16.84
C THR A 267 11.58 17.65 -15.35
N LEU A 268 11.80 16.50 -14.72
CA LEU A 268 12.15 16.41 -13.30
C LEU A 268 13.49 17.11 -13.03
N ALA A 269 14.54 16.79 -13.78
CA ALA A 269 15.87 17.40 -13.67
C ALA A 269 15.83 18.91 -13.93
N TYR A 270 15.16 19.35 -15.00
CA TYR A 270 14.99 20.78 -15.28
C TYR A 270 14.29 21.53 -14.15
N VAL A 271 13.20 20.97 -13.61
CA VAL A 271 12.44 21.63 -12.54
C VAL A 271 13.21 21.60 -11.23
N ALA A 272 13.91 20.52 -10.88
CA ALA A 272 14.78 20.43 -9.71
C ALA A 272 15.92 21.45 -9.79
N HIS A 273 16.63 21.54 -10.91
CA HIS A 273 17.69 22.52 -11.12
C HIS A 273 17.20 23.98 -11.00
N ARG A 274 15.98 24.27 -11.50
CA ARG A 274 15.32 25.58 -11.37
C ARG A 274 14.70 25.83 -9.99
N SER A 275 14.79 24.85 -9.09
CA SER A 275 14.16 24.82 -7.77
C SER A 275 15.13 24.25 -6.72
N PRO A 276 16.32 24.86 -6.50
CA PRO A 276 17.17 24.43 -5.39
C PRO A 276 16.36 24.45 -4.09
N ALA A 277 16.54 23.39 -3.30
CA ALA A 277 15.82 23.17 -2.03
C ALA A 277 16.24 24.17 -0.94
#